data_AF-A0A9Q4QTQ3-F1
#
_entry.id   AF-A0A9Q4QTQ3-F1
#
_cell.length_a   1.000
_cell.length_b   1.000
_cell.length_c   1.000
_cell.angle_alpha   90.00
_cell.angle_beta   90.00
_cell.angle_gamma   90.00
#
_symmetry.space_group_name_H-M   'P 1'
#
loop_
_entity.id
_entity.type
_entity.pdbx_description
1 polymer ?
#
loop_
_entity_poly.entity_id
_entity_poly.type
_entity_poly.pdbx_seq_one_letter_code
_entity_poly.pdbx_strand_id
1 'polypeptide(L)'
;MLRLKDICQLIDGEKRNGKGICLDAKYLRGKSSATTVEKGKFVYAGDNIILVDGENSGEVFTVPQDGYMGSTFKQLWLSSAMWKPYILAFILFYKEDLRNSKRGAAIPHLNKELFYNLPIGIPPYQEQQRIAKRINELSQLLK
;
A
#
# COMPACT_ATOMS: atom_id res chain seq x y z
N MET A 1 15.83 -8.97 15.70
CA MET A 1 14.55 -9.23 15.00
C MET A 1 14.28 -8.04 14.09
N LEU A 2 14.09 -8.29 12.79
CA LEU A 2 13.84 -7.24 11.80
C LEU A 2 12.39 -6.78 11.85
N ARG A 3 12.16 -5.53 11.49
CA ARG A 3 10.85 -4.87 11.50
C ARG A 3 10.53 -4.32 10.12
N LEU A 4 9.25 -4.07 9.85
CA LEU A 4 8.81 -3.60 8.53
C LEU A 4 9.49 -2.29 8.11
N LYS A 5 9.81 -1.39 9.06
CA LYS A 5 10.57 -0.15 8.81
C LYS A 5 11.93 -0.35 8.14
N ASP A 6 12.53 -1.53 8.29
CA ASP A 6 13.87 -1.82 7.77
C ASP A 6 13.83 -2.10 6.25
N ILE A 7 12.63 -2.36 5.69
CA ILE A 7 12.45 -2.73 4.27
C ILE A 7 11.33 -1.95 3.57
N CYS A 8 10.56 -1.13 4.28
CA CYS A 8 9.42 -0.39 3.75
C CYS A 8 9.32 1.01 4.36
N GLN A 9 8.93 1.99 3.56
CA GLN A 9 8.71 3.37 4.02
C GLN A 9 7.43 3.96 3.42
N LEU A 10 6.72 4.74 4.24
CA LEU A 10 5.59 5.55 3.79
C LEU A 10 6.12 6.93 3.41
N ILE A 11 6.23 7.19 2.11
CA ILE A 11 6.75 8.46 1.59
C ILE A 11 5.62 9.30 1.00
N ASP A 12 5.87 10.60 0.93
CA ASP A 12 5.06 11.50 0.12
C ASP A 12 5.53 11.41 -1.32
N GLY A 13 4.59 11.24 -2.25
CA GLY A 13 4.89 11.39 -3.68
C GLY A 13 5.42 12.80 -3.99
N GLU A 14 6.08 12.94 -5.12
CA GLU A 14 6.72 14.19 -5.53
C GLU A 14 5.66 15.27 -5.81
N LYS A 15 5.78 16.45 -5.21
CA LYS A 15 4.86 17.55 -5.50
C LYS A 15 5.12 18.07 -6.90
N ARG A 16 4.13 17.97 -7.79
CA ARG A 16 4.20 18.51 -9.15
C ARG A 16 2.97 19.34 -9.47
N ASN A 17 3.16 20.31 -10.36
CA ASN A 17 2.10 21.08 -10.99
C ASN A 17 1.92 20.57 -12.44
N GLY A 18 0.69 20.54 -12.91
CA GLY A 18 0.33 19.98 -14.21
C GLY A 18 -1.03 19.30 -14.19
N LYS A 19 -1.66 19.21 -15.36
CA LYS A 19 -2.94 18.52 -15.51
C LYS A 19 -2.72 17.01 -15.49
N GLY A 20 -3.38 16.29 -14.59
CA GLY A 20 -3.27 14.83 -14.49
C GLY A 20 -4.43 14.20 -13.73
N ILE A 21 -4.52 12.87 -13.78
CA ILE A 21 -5.63 12.13 -13.19
C ILE A 21 -5.40 11.93 -11.68
N CYS A 22 -6.44 12.14 -10.87
CA CYS A 22 -6.46 11.84 -9.46
C CYS A 22 -6.73 10.34 -9.24
N LEU A 23 -5.77 9.68 -8.60
CA LEU A 23 -5.81 8.28 -8.21
C LEU A 23 -6.36 8.16 -6.78
N ASP A 24 -7.67 8.41 -6.63
CA ASP A 24 -8.36 8.19 -5.37
C ASP A 24 -8.86 6.74 -5.24
N ALA A 25 -9.32 6.38 -4.03
CA ALA A 25 -9.73 5.01 -3.73
C ALA A 25 -11.05 4.60 -4.41
N LYS A 26 -11.85 5.54 -4.94
CA LYS A 26 -13.06 5.22 -5.71
C LYS A 26 -12.67 4.91 -7.15
N TYR A 27 -11.80 5.73 -7.74
CA TYR A 27 -11.27 5.52 -9.08
C TYR A 27 -10.50 4.21 -9.19
N LEU A 28 -9.58 3.93 -8.26
CA LEU A 28 -8.78 2.70 -8.25
C LEU A 28 -9.61 1.42 -8.01
N ARG A 29 -10.83 1.55 -7.48
CA ARG A 29 -11.79 0.45 -7.32
C ARG A 29 -12.81 0.38 -8.47
N GLY A 30 -12.68 1.23 -9.50
CA GLY A 30 -13.62 1.28 -10.62
C GLY A 30 -15.01 1.83 -10.26
N LYS A 31 -15.15 2.55 -9.14
CA LYS A 31 -16.43 3.09 -8.64
C LYS A 31 -16.70 4.52 -9.09
N SER A 32 -15.73 5.21 -9.66
CA SER A 32 -15.88 6.58 -10.17
C SER A 32 -15.04 6.80 -11.42
N SER A 33 -15.43 7.79 -12.22
CA SER A 33 -14.65 8.28 -13.35
C SER A 33 -13.39 9.01 -12.87
N ALA A 34 -12.39 9.10 -13.76
CA ALA A 34 -11.16 9.83 -13.52
C ALA A 34 -11.47 11.33 -13.28
N THR A 35 -11.06 11.84 -12.12
CA THR A 35 -11.10 13.28 -11.85
C THR A 35 -9.76 13.89 -12.22
N THR A 36 -9.75 15.03 -12.91
CA THR A 36 -8.51 15.72 -13.27
C THR A 36 -8.15 16.74 -12.19
N VAL A 37 -6.87 16.81 -11.83
CA VAL A 37 -6.30 17.80 -10.93
C VAL A 37 -5.12 18.51 -11.60
N GLU A 38 -4.82 19.73 -11.15
CA GLU A 38 -3.75 20.58 -11.72
C GLU A 38 -2.47 20.61 -10.87
N LYS A 39 -2.52 20.02 -9.67
CA LYS A 39 -1.39 19.91 -8.76
C LYS A 39 -1.63 18.79 -7.75
N GLY A 40 -0.55 18.17 -7.29
CA GLY A 40 -0.65 17.12 -6.27
C GLY A 40 0.66 16.39 -6.06
N LYS A 41 0.57 15.26 -5.34
CA LYS A 41 1.67 14.31 -5.16
C LYS A 41 1.63 13.33 -6.34
N PHE A 42 2.59 13.45 -7.25
CA PHE A 42 2.67 12.61 -8.44
C PHE A 42 3.27 11.24 -8.11
N VAL A 43 2.74 10.21 -8.74
CA VAL A 43 3.21 8.82 -8.67
C VAL A 43 3.19 8.21 -10.05
N TYR A 44 4.05 7.22 -10.28
CA TYR A 44 4.24 6.57 -11.57
C TYR A 44 3.50 5.23 -11.65
N ALA A 45 3.16 4.81 -12.85
CA ALA A 45 2.68 3.46 -13.11
C ALA A 45 3.63 2.40 -12.50
N GLY A 46 3.06 1.46 -11.76
CA GLY A 46 3.81 0.40 -11.07
C GLY A 46 4.22 0.72 -9.63
N ASP A 47 4.16 1.99 -9.21
CA ASP A 47 4.31 2.36 -7.80
C ASP A 47 3.26 1.67 -6.93
N ASN A 48 3.56 1.52 -5.64
CA ASN A 48 2.57 1.08 -4.67
C ASN A 48 2.12 2.27 -3.84
N ILE A 49 0.82 2.38 -3.61
CA ILE A 49 0.26 3.37 -2.68
C ILE A 49 -0.60 2.64 -1.65
N ILE A 50 -0.61 3.14 -0.42
CA ILE A 50 -1.34 2.55 0.70
C ILE A 50 -2.29 3.59 1.29
N LEU A 51 -3.52 3.17 1.56
CA LEU A 51 -4.50 3.98 2.28
C LEU A 51 -4.01 4.18 3.72
N VAL A 52 -3.77 5.43 4.08
CA VAL A 52 -3.39 5.81 5.45
C VAL A 52 -4.53 6.45 6.22
N ASP A 53 -5.57 6.92 5.51
CA ASP A 53 -6.76 7.52 6.09
C ASP A 53 -8.03 6.85 5.53
N GLY A 54 -9.00 6.59 6.42
CA GLY A 54 -10.32 6.06 6.08
C GLY A 54 -10.53 4.60 6.50
N GLU A 55 -11.77 4.11 6.33
CA GLU A 55 -12.23 2.77 6.78
C GLU A 55 -11.41 1.60 6.26
N ASN A 56 -10.77 1.78 5.11
CA ASN A 56 -9.94 0.77 4.45
C ASN A 56 -8.43 1.07 4.62
N SER A 57 -8.04 1.78 5.68
CA SER A 57 -6.63 2.01 6.02
C SER A 57 -5.86 0.69 6.05
N GLY A 58 -4.64 0.69 5.49
CA GLY A 58 -3.81 -0.50 5.31
C GLY A 58 -3.99 -1.21 3.96
N GLU A 59 -5.00 -0.85 3.16
CA GLU A 59 -5.16 -1.39 1.81
C GLU A 59 -4.12 -0.81 0.86
N VAL A 60 -3.46 -1.69 0.09
CA VAL A 60 -2.41 -1.35 -0.88
C VAL A 60 -2.93 -1.49 -2.30
N PHE A 61 -2.58 -0.53 -3.16
CA PHE A 61 -2.88 -0.53 -4.58
C PHE A 61 -1.59 -0.43 -5.38
N THR A 62 -1.53 -1.13 -6.51
CA THR A 62 -0.53 -0.85 -7.56
C THR A 62 -1.09 0.23 -8.47
N VAL A 63 -0.31 1.28 -8.70
CA VAL A 63 -0.68 2.41 -9.55
C VAL A 63 -0.79 1.93 -11.00
N PRO A 64 -1.97 2.04 -11.64
CA PRO A 64 -2.18 1.51 -12.99
C PRO A 64 -1.63 2.42 -14.09
N GLN A 65 -1.49 3.72 -13.80
CA GLN A 65 -1.03 4.74 -14.73
C GLN A 65 -0.49 5.95 -13.97
N ASP A 66 0.34 6.73 -14.63
CA ASP A 66 0.87 7.99 -14.10
C ASP A 66 -0.26 8.95 -13.69
N GLY A 67 -0.10 9.58 -12.53
CA GLY A 67 -1.12 10.48 -12.01
C GLY A 67 -0.81 11.04 -10.64
N TYR A 68 -1.79 11.73 -10.07
CA TYR A 68 -1.71 12.34 -8.76
C TYR A 68 -2.38 11.45 -7.72
N MET A 69 -1.61 11.05 -6.72
CA MET A 69 -2.09 10.26 -5.59
C MET A 69 -3.14 11.04 -4.78
N GLY A 70 -4.28 10.38 -4.50
CA GLY A 70 -5.33 10.94 -3.65
C GLY A 70 -4.83 11.31 -2.24
N SER A 71 -5.49 12.26 -1.57
CA SER A 71 -5.04 12.82 -0.29
C SER A 71 -4.94 11.79 0.85
N THR A 72 -5.75 10.73 0.80
CA THR A 72 -5.81 9.66 1.82
C THR A 72 -4.70 8.61 1.68
N PHE A 73 -3.81 8.76 0.70
CA PHE A 73 -2.75 7.81 0.39
C PHE A 73 -1.36 8.32 0.79
N LYS A 74 -0.46 7.35 1.01
CA LYS A 74 0.99 7.53 0.95
C LYS A 74 1.56 6.58 -0.09
N GLN A 75 2.68 6.94 -0.69
CA GLN A 75 3.43 6.00 -1.52
C GLN A 75 4.16 5.04 -0.60
N LEU A 76 4.02 3.75 -0.90
CA LEU A 76 4.65 2.65 -0.19
C LEU A 76 5.93 2.28 -0.94
N TRP A 77 7.05 2.81 -0.47
CA TRP A 77 8.36 2.41 -0.95
C TRP A 77 8.72 1.05 -0.38
N LEU A 78 9.22 0.17 -1.24
CA LEU A 78 9.65 -1.18 -0.92
C LEU A 78 11.13 -1.34 -1.30
N SER A 79 11.92 -1.94 -0.42
CA SER A 79 13.32 -2.26 -0.71
C SER A 79 13.43 -3.21 -1.91
N SER A 80 14.30 -2.88 -2.86
CA SER A 80 14.59 -3.70 -4.03
C SER A 80 15.29 -5.03 -3.69
N ALA A 81 15.84 -5.15 -2.47
CA ALA A 81 16.43 -6.39 -1.97
C ALA A 81 15.38 -7.47 -1.63
N MET A 82 14.10 -7.10 -1.60
CA MET A 82 13.00 -7.97 -1.19
C MET A 82 12.09 -8.30 -2.36
N TRP A 83 11.48 -9.49 -2.34
CA TRP A 83 10.47 -9.84 -3.31
C TRP A 83 9.18 -9.05 -3.04
N LYS A 84 8.83 -8.10 -3.91
CA LYS A 84 7.65 -7.22 -3.75
C LYS A 84 6.37 -7.98 -3.37
N PRO A 85 5.95 -9.06 -4.08
CA PRO A 85 4.76 -9.83 -3.71
C PRO A 85 4.79 -10.44 -2.31
N TYR A 86 5.96 -10.80 -1.79
CA TYR A 86 6.09 -11.32 -0.43
C TYR A 86 5.77 -10.23 0.60
N ILE A 87 6.32 -9.03 0.42
CA ILE A 87 6.03 -7.90 1.30
C ILE A 87 4.54 -7.52 1.25
N LEU A 88 3.97 -7.46 0.04
CA LEU A 88 2.56 -7.12 -0.13
C LEU A 88 1.64 -8.15 0.54
N ALA A 89 1.96 -9.45 0.42
CA ALA A 89 1.22 -10.49 1.11
C ALA A 89 1.34 -10.38 2.64
N PHE A 90 2.52 -10.02 3.15
CA PHE A 90 2.73 -9.79 4.58
C PHE A 90 1.90 -8.60 5.09
N ILE A 91 1.89 -7.46 4.38
CA ILE A 91 1.07 -6.30 4.74
C ILE A 91 -0.42 -6.67 4.69
N LEU A 92 -0.84 -7.43 3.68
CA LEU A 92 -2.22 -7.90 3.54
C LEU A 92 -2.64 -8.79 4.71
N PHE A 93 -1.75 -9.67 5.19
CA PHE A 93 -2.01 -10.53 6.35
C PHE A 93 -2.33 -9.70 7.61
N TYR A 94 -1.62 -8.60 7.84
CA TYR A 94 -1.86 -7.68 8.97
C TYR A 94 -2.93 -6.61 8.70
N LYS A 95 -3.63 -6.63 7.56
CA LYS A 95 -4.59 -5.58 7.18
C LYS A 95 -5.63 -5.33 8.27
N GLU A 96 -6.17 -6.38 8.86
CA GLU A 96 -7.17 -6.27 9.92
C GLU A 96 -6.59 -5.63 11.20
N ASP A 97 -5.40 -6.03 11.63
CA ASP A 97 -4.75 -5.43 12.80
C ASP A 97 -4.42 -3.95 12.56
N LEU A 98 -3.92 -3.63 11.36
CA LEU A 98 -3.65 -2.26 10.93
C LEU A 98 -4.93 -1.41 10.93
N ARG A 99 -6.06 -1.97 10.47
CA ARG A 99 -7.38 -1.32 10.46
C ARG A 99 -7.99 -1.17 11.85
N ASN A 100 -7.83 -2.18 12.71
CA ASN A 100 -8.51 -2.29 14.00
C ASN A 100 -7.72 -1.66 15.16
N SER A 101 -6.52 -1.14 14.90
CA SER A 101 -5.68 -0.40 15.86
C SER A 101 -6.24 0.98 16.31
N LYS A 102 -7.54 1.23 16.12
CA LYS A 102 -8.23 2.50 16.43
C LYS A 102 -8.18 2.81 17.93
N ARG A 103 -8.02 4.09 18.27
CA ARG A 103 -8.36 4.62 19.60
C ARG A 103 -9.74 5.30 19.53
N GLY A 104 -10.79 4.62 19.98
CA GLY A 104 -12.15 5.17 20.11
C GLY A 104 -12.97 5.23 18.81
N ALA A 105 -14.00 6.10 18.79
CA ALA A 105 -14.98 6.24 17.70
C ALA A 105 -14.50 7.09 16.51
N ALA A 106 -13.22 7.46 16.47
CA ALA A 106 -12.64 8.26 15.40
C ALA A 106 -12.52 7.48 14.09
N ILE A 107 -12.50 8.20 12.97
CA ILE A 107 -12.23 7.62 11.63
C ILE A 107 -10.90 6.85 11.71
N PRO A 108 -10.85 5.59 11.21
CA PRO A 108 -9.61 4.84 11.18
C PRO A 108 -8.53 5.56 10.38
N HIS A 109 -7.38 5.69 11.02
CA HIS A 109 -6.12 6.07 10.42
C HIS A 109 -5.16 4.91 10.60
N LEU A 110 -4.30 4.68 9.60
CA LEU A 110 -3.24 3.68 9.72
C LEU A 110 -2.34 4.04 10.90
N ASN A 111 -2.25 3.14 11.87
CA ASN A 111 -1.30 3.27 12.96
C ASN A 111 0.12 3.03 12.42
N LYS A 112 0.82 4.13 12.12
CA LYS A 112 2.17 4.12 11.55
C LYS A 112 3.18 3.46 12.50
N GLU A 113 3.02 3.66 13.80
CA GLU A 113 3.91 3.05 14.79
C GLU A 113 3.77 1.53 14.78
N LEU A 114 2.53 1.02 14.76
CA LEU A 114 2.27 -0.40 14.60
C LEU A 114 2.85 -0.92 13.28
N PHE A 115 2.51 -0.26 12.15
CA PHE A 115 2.99 -0.64 10.81
C PHE A 115 4.50 -0.79 10.78
N TYR A 116 5.24 0.22 11.23
CA TYR A 116 6.70 0.21 11.21
C TYR A 116 7.34 -0.80 12.17
N ASN A 117 6.62 -1.20 13.22
CA ASN A 117 7.12 -2.13 14.22
C ASN A 117 6.68 -3.58 14.02
N LEU A 118 5.87 -3.89 13.00
CA LEU A 118 5.49 -5.27 12.67
C LEU A 118 6.74 -6.14 12.48
N PRO A 119 6.85 -7.28 13.21
CA PRO A 119 7.99 -8.18 13.09
C PRO A 119 7.89 -8.97 11.80
N ILE A 120 8.94 -8.92 10.98
CA ILE A 120 8.97 -9.61 9.69
C ILE A 120 10.14 -10.60 9.62
N GLY A 121 9.83 -11.82 9.16
CA GLY A 121 10.85 -12.78 8.75
C GLY A 121 11.38 -12.43 7.37
N ILE A 122 12.68 -12.49 7.16
CA ILE A 122 13.30 -12.28 5.85
C ILE A 122 13.98 -13.58 5.43
N PRO A 123 13.22 -14.55 4.87
CA PRO A 123 13.83 -15.77 4.36
C PRO A 123 14.63 -15.46 3.07
N PRO A 124 15.45 -16.41 2.58
CA PRO A 124 16.15 -16.26 1.31
C PRO A 124 15.21 -15.87 0.16
N TYR A 125 15.73 -15.14 -0.82
CA TYR A 125 14.91 -14.56 -1.89
C TYR A 125 14.03 -15.59 -2.63
N GLN A 126 14.59 -16.77 -2.94
CA GLN A 126 13.84 -17.86 -3.58
C GLN A 126 12.68 -18.36 -2.70
N GLU A 127 12.86 -18.37 -1.39
CA GLU A 127 11.83 -18.78 -0.44
C GLU A 127 10.73 -17.73 -0.33
N GLN A 128 11.06 -16.43 -0.39
CA GLN A 128 10.07 -15.35 -0.51
C GLN A 128 9.20 -15.54 -1.76
N GLN A 129 9.81 -15.89 -2.90
CA GLN A 129 9.09 -16.17 -4.14
C GLN A 129 8.18 -17.39 -4.01
N ARG A 130 8.67 -18.49 -3.43
CA ARG A 130 7.90 -19.72 -3.21
C ARG A 130 6.68 -19.46 -2.31
N ILE A 131 6.85 -18.72 -1.22
CA ILE A 131 5.77 -18.35 -0.30
C ILE A 131 4.73 -17.49 -1.02
N ALA A 132 5.16 -16.42 -1.70
CA ALA A 132 4.25 -15.53 -2.40
C ALA A 132 3.45 -16.26 -3.49
N LYS A 133 4.10 -17.15 -4.25
CA LYS A 133 3.43 -18.01 -5.24
C LYS A 133 2.37 -18.88 -4.57
N ARG A 134 2.71 -19.54 -3.46
CA ARG A 134 1.79 -20.43 -2.75
C ARG A 134 0.57 -19.69 -2.20
N ILE A 135 0.77 -18.49 -1.66
CA ILE A 135 -0.34 -17.64 -1.20
C ILE A 135 -1.26 -17.30 -2.36
N ASN A 136 -0.70 -16.86 -3.49
CA ASN A 136 -1.50 -16.51 -4.67
C ASN A 136 -2.32 -17.71 -5.21
N GLU A 137 -1.72 -18.90 -5.29
CA GLU A 137 -2.44 -20.13 -5.66
C GLU A 137 -3.62 -20.41 -4.73
N LEU A 138 -3.42 -20.30 -3.41
CA LEU A 138 -4.47 -20.54 -2.42
C LEU A 138 -5.58 -19.47 -2.50
N SER A 139 -5.23 -18.20 -2.67
CA SER A 139 -6.21 -17.11 -2.81
C SER A 139 -7.12 -17.29 -4.03
N GLN A 140 -6.63 -17.90 -5.11
CA GLN A 140 -7.43 -18.17 -6.31
C GLN A 140 -8.49 -19.28 -6.10
N LEU A 141 -8.34 -20.11 -5.06
CA LEU A 141 -9.30 -21.16 -4.72
C LEU A 141 -10.47 -20.65 -3.88
N LEU A 142 -10.32 -19.49 -3.23
CA LEU A 142 -11.33 -18.88 -2.35
C LEU A 142 -12.32 -17.98 -3.12
N LYS A 143 -12.60 -18.32 -4.39
CA LYS A 143 -13.57 -17.58 -5.23
C LYS A 143 -15.00 -17.76 -4.74
#